data_AF-A0A562GIB4-F1
#
_entry.id   AF-A0A562GIB4-F1
#
_cell.length_a   1.000
_cell.length_b   1.000
_cell.length_c   1.000
_cell.angle_alpha   90.00
_cell.angle_beta   90.00
_cell.angle_gamma   90.00
#
_symmetry.space_group_name_H-M   'P 1'
#
loop_
_entity.id
_entity.type
_entity.pdbx_description
1 polymer ?
#
loop_
_entity_poly.entity_id
_entity_poly.type
_entity_poly.pdbx_seq_one_letter_code
_entity_poly.pdbx_strand_id
1 'polypeptide(L)'
;MHKSGIAMTRDLPVGSVIAVAGLVDCYYIVNNPGTNVDIAKHISVGAESMTLDKRHPDFSKYIVPSEQEIAFGDWTPGRYAWILDNVRLIEPVPAKGRQRLWEWNEEGFTWVSRQTG
;
A
#
# COMPACT_ATOMS: atom_id res chain seq x y z
N MET A 1 9.37 26.00 -0.29
CA MET A 1 9.26 24.56 0.03
C MET A 1 8.43 24.44 1.30
N HIS A 2 7.16 24.10 1.18
CA HIS A 2 6.25 23.94 2.32
C HIS A 2 6.53 22.57 2.95
N LYS A 3 7.35 22.52 4.00
CA LYS A 3 7.47 21.33 4.84
C LYS A 3 6.14 21.22 5.59
N SER A 4 5.33 20.22 5.29
CA SER A 4 4.00 19.96 5.85
C SER A 4 3.98 19.64 7.36
N GLY A 5 4.98 20.09 8.14
CA GLY A 5 5.05 19.93 9.60
C GLY A 5 5.22 18.49 10.12
N ILE A 6 5.03 17.48 9.28
CA ILE A 6 5.11 16.06 9.64
C ILE A 6 6.56 15.60 9.53
N ALA A 7 7.19 15.37 10.68
CA ALA A 7 8.57 14.86 10.75
C ALA A 7 8.61 13.38 11.15
N MET A 8 7.62 12.92 11.92
CA MET A 8 7.54 11.54 12.40
C MET A 8 6.13 10.97 12.24
N THR A 9 6.02 9.64 12.21
CA THR A 9 4.74 8.91 12.08
C THR A 9 3.72 9.32 13.14
N ARG A 10 4.17 9.66 14.35
CA ARG A 10 3.31 10.13 15.45
C ARG A 10 2.67 11.51 15.20
N ASP A 11 3.21 12.28 14.26
CA ASP A 11 2.71 13.62 13.92
C ASP A 11 1.60 13.53 12.85
N LEU A 12 1.31 12.33 12.32
CA LEU A 12 0.23 12.11 11.38
C LEU A 12 -1.13 12.21 12.08
N PRO A 13 -2.08 12.98 11.52
CA PRO A 13 -3.42 13.08 12.09
C PRO A 13 -4.12 11.72 12.02
N VAL A 14 -4.70 11.31 13.14
CA VAL A 14 -5.47 10.07 13.26
C VAL A 14 -6.95 10.32 13.02
N GLY A 15 -7.69 9.28 12.60
CA GLY A 15 -9.11 9.42 12.28
C GLY A 15 -9.36 10.35 11.10
N SER A 16 -8.44 10.38 10.14
CA SER A 16 -8.54 11.16 8.91
C SER A 16 -7.91 10.39 7.74
N VAL A 17 -8.41 10.63 6.53
CA VAL A 17 -7.71 10.28 5.29
C VAL A 17 -6.69 11.37 5.02
N ILE A 18 -5.42 10.98 4.84
CA ILE A 18 -4.28 11.91 4.76
C ILE A 18 -3.56 11.87 3.42
N ALA A 19 -3.82 10.86 2.60
CA ALA A 19 -3.17 10.67 1.32
C ALA A 19 -4.08 9.92 0.35
N VAL A 20 -3.78 10.06 -0.93
CA VAL A 20 -4.35 9.26 -2.00
C VAL A 20 -3.24 8.67 -2.85
N ALA A 21 -3.51 7.55 -3.51
CA ALA A 21 -2.60 6.87 -4.41
C ALA A 21 -3.41 6.19 -5.52
N GLY A 22 -2.78 5.95 -6.67
CA GLY A 22 -3.31 5.01 -7.64
C GLY A 22 -2.95 3.59 -7.24
N LEU A 23 -3.92 2.66 -7.31
CA LEU A 23 -3.68 1.23 -7.15
C LEU A 23 -3.42 0.64 -8.53
N VAL A 24 -2.16 0.31 -8.81
CA VAL A 24 -1.69 -0.11 -10.14
C VAL A 24 -1.83 -1.61 -10.34
N ASP A 25 -1.47 -2.42 -9.33
CA ASP A 25 -1.53 -3.88 -9.41
C ASP A 25 -1.60 -4.50 -8.00
N CYS A 26 -1.92 -5.80 -7.96
CA CYS A 26 -1.96 -6.61 -6.74
C CYS A 26 -1.15 -7.89 -6.97
N TYR A 27 -0.10 -8.06 -6.17
CA TYR A 27 0.83 -9.18 -6.26
C TYR A 27 0.56 -10.17 -5.11
N TYR A 28 0.66 -11.46 -5.40
CA TYR A 28 0.59 -12.53 -4.40
C TYR A 28 1.98 -12.88 -3.90
N ILE A 29 2.17 -12.89 -2.58
CA ILE A 29 3.47 -13.11 -1.94
C ILE A 29 3.79 -14.60 -1.87
N VAL A 30 4.96 -14.98 -2.35
CA VAL A 30 5.43 -16.38 -2.52
C VAL A 30 6.88 -16.55 -2.03
N ASN A 31 7.25 -17.80 -1.76
CA ASN A 31 8.64 -18.18 -1.53
C ASN A 31 9.34 -18.48 -2.85
N ASN A 32 10.64 -18.18 -2.95
CA ASN A 32 11.46 -18.50 -4.12
C ASN A 32 10.81 -18.03 -5.43
N PRO A 33 10.49 -16.72 -5.55
CA PRO A 33 9.79 -16.18 -6.71
C PRO A 33 10.61 -16.33 -8.00
N GLY A 34 9.91 -16.48 -9.12
CA GLY A 34 10.51 -16.56 -10.44
C GLY A 34 10.76 -17.99 -10.94
N THR A 35 10.96 -18.11 -12.25
CA THR A 35 11.05 -19.41 -12.94
C THR A 35 12.48 -19.90 -13.13
N ASN A 36 13.47 -19.01 -13.01
CA ASN A 36 14.88 -19.41 -13.03
C ASN A 36 15.24 -20.03 -11.68
N VAL A 37 15.29 -21.37 -11.66
CA VAL A 37 15.51 -22.16 -10.44
C VAL A 37 16.83 -21.86 -9.73
N ASP A 38 17.86 -21.40 -10.44
CA ASP A 38 19.16 -21.09 -9.84
C ASP A 38 19.13 -19.73 -9.15
N ILE A 39 18.38 -18.77 -9.68
CA ILE A 39 18.19 -17.45 -9.06
C ILE A 39 17.15 -17.51 -7.94
N ALA A 40 16.01 -18.17 -8.19
CA ALA A 40 14.87 -18.22 -7.28
C ALA A 40 15.22 -18.85 -5.92
N LYS A 41 16.10 -19.85 -5.90
CA LYS A 41 16.59 -20.48 -4.65
C LYS A 41 17.34 -19.53 -3.73
N HIS A 42 17.86 -18.42 -4.24
CA HIS A 42 18.56 -17.41 -3.45
C HIS A 42 17.67 -16.26 -3.00
N ILE A 43 16.39 -16.26 -3.39
CA ILE A 43 15.42 -15.23 -3.01
C ILE A 43 14.36 -15.89 -2.12
N SER A 44 14.47 -15.74 -0.81
CA SER A 44 13.55 -16.41 0.12
C SER A 44 12.09 -15.98 -0.06
N VAL A 45 11.85 -14.70 -0.38
CA VAL A 45 10.51 -14.13 -0.51
C VAL A 45 10.43 -13.10 -1.63
N GLY A 46 9.30 -13.09 -2.33
CA GLY A 46 8.91 -12.01 -3.22
C GLY A 46 7.42 -12.07 -3.54
N ALA A 47 6.98 -11.34 -4.54
CA ALA A 47 5.58 -11.37 -4.96
C ALA A 47 5.44 -11.46 -6.47
N GLU A 48 4.37 -12.08 -6.94
CA GLU A 48 4.07 -12.29 -8.37
C GLU A 48 2.75 -11.60 -8.72
N SER A 49 2.68 -10.94 -9.88
CA SER A 49 1.44 -10.31 -10.33
C SER A 49 0.34 -11.36 -10.49
N MET A 50 -0.86 -11.03 -9.99
CA MET A 50 -2.05 -11.86 -10.16
C MET A 50 -2.82 -11.57 -11.44
N THR A 51 -2.54 -10.43 -12.08
CA THR A 51 -3.30 -9.92 -13.23
C THR A 51 -2.73 -10.40 -14.57
N LEU A 52 -1.49 -10.88 -14.57
CA LEU A 52 -0.82 -11.47 -15.74
C LEU A 52 -1.06 -12.97 -15.83
N ASP A 53 -1.29 -13.49 -17.04
CA ASP A 53 -1.46 -14.93 -17.29
C ASP A 53 -0.16 -15.66 -16.96
N LYS A 54 -0.24 -16.55 -15.96
CA LYS A 54 0.83 -17.46 -15.53
C LYS A 54 1.13 -18.57 -16.54
N ARG A 55 0.77 -18.44 -17.82
CA ARG A 55 1.12 -19.38 -18.91
C ARG A 55 1.91 -18.71 -20.03
N HIS A 56 2.14 -17.40 -19.95
CA HIS A 56 2.85 -16.66 -20.98
C HIS A 56 4.38 -16.82 -20.83
N PRO A 57 5.13 -17.17 -21.89
CA PRO A 57 6.56 -17.51 -21.79
C PRO A 57 7.46 -16.39 -21.24
N ASP A 58 7.06 -15.12 -21.35
CA ASP A 58 7.66 -13.99 -20.63
C ASP A 58 7.12 -13.90 -19.19
N PHE A 59 7.60 -14.80 -18.32
CA PHE A 59 7.27 -14.86 -16.88
C PHE A 59 8.02 -13.83 -16.01
N SER A 60 8.51 -12.73 -16.61
CA SER A 60 9.31 -11.73 -15.91
C SER A 60 8.42 -10.62 -15.34
N LYS A 61 7.77 -10.87 -14.21
CA LYS A 61 7.32 -9.79 -13.30
C LYS A 61 7.00 -10.36 -11.92
N TYR A 62 8.05 -10.78 -11.24
CA TYR A 62 8.05 -10.89 -9.79
C TYR A 62 8.84 -9.74 -9.19
N ILE A 63 8.43 -9.28 -8.02
CA ILE A 63 9.17 -8.29 -7.23
C ILE A 63 9.91 -9.00 -6.11
N VAL A 64 11.16 -8.61 -5.91
CA VAL A 64 11.89 -8.91 -4.69
C VAL A 64 11.84 -7.63 -3.86
N PRO A 65 11.25 -7.66 -2.66
CA PRO A 65 11.17 -6.45 -1.85
C PRO A 65 12.56 -5.98 -1.45
N SER A 66 12.79 -4.69 -1.59
CA SER A 66 13.90 -4.00 -0.96
C SER A 66 13.78 -4.04 0.56
N GLU A 67 14.87 -3.74 1.27
CA GLU A 67 14.87 -3.66 2.74
C GLU A 67 13.85 -2.66 3.27
N GLN A 68 13.61 -1.56 2.54
CA GLN A 68 12.59 -0.58 2.90
C GLN A 68 11.18 -1.17 2.81
N GLU A 69 10.87 -1.88 1.72
CA GLU A 69 9.56 -2.53 1.56
C GLU A 69 9.33 -3.63 2.61
N ILE A 70 10.39 -4.35 3.00
CA ILE A 70 10.35 -5.30 4.12
C ILE A 70 10.05 -4.57 5.44
N ALA A 71 10.59 -3.37 5.66
CA ALA A 71 10.35 -2.60 6.87
C ALA A 71 8.91 -2.05 6.99
N PHE A 72 8.20 -1.89 5.87
CA PHE A 72 6.85 -1.30 5.83
C PHE A 72 5.70 -2.30 5.81
N GLY A 73 5.96 -3.61 5.78
CA GLY A 73 4.90 -4.60 5.64
C GLY A 73 5.25 -6.00 6.12
N ASP A 74 4.22 -6.83 6.25
CA ASP A 74 4.37 -8.27 6.51
C ASP A 74 4.43 -9.03 5.18
N TRP A 75 5.63 -9.46 4.82
CA TRP A 75 5.92 -10.23 3.60
C TRP A 75 5.76 -11.75 3.79
N THR A 76 5.03 -12.22 4.82
CA THR A 76 4.74 -13.65 4.94
C THR A 76 4.00 -14.16 3.69
N PRO A 77 4.49 -15.24 3.04
CA PRO A 77 3.82 -15.84 1.88
C PRO A 77 2.35 -16.18 2.15
N GLY A 78 1.51 -16.09 1.11
CA GLY A 78 0.05 -16.23 1.25
C GLY A 78 -0.69 -14.91 1.43
N ARG A 79 0.03 -13.80 1.56
CA ARG A 79 -0.50 -12.44 1.60
C ARG A 79 -0.45 -11.78 0.23
N TYR A 80 -0.93 -10.54 0.17
CA TYR A 80 -0.92 -9.72 -1.04
C TYR A 80 -0.14 -8.43 -0.81
N ALA A 81 0.63 -8.01 -1.81
CA ALA A 81 1.31 -6.73 -1.87
C ALA A 81 0.58 -5.82 -2.88
N TRP A 82 0.29 -4.58 -2.49
CA TRP A 82 -0.33 -3.59 -3.38
C TRP A 82 0.73 -2.70 -4.00
N ILE A 83 0.69 -2.57 -5.32
CA ILE A 83 1.56 -1.64 -6.05
C ILE A 83 0.83 -0.31 -6.14
N LEU A 84 1.41 0.71 -5.50
CA LEU A 84 0.85 2.05 -5.46
C LEU A 84 1.69 3.00 -6.31
N ASP A 85 1.04 3.86 -7.08
CA ASP A 85 1.67 4.98 -7.76
C ASP A 85 1.05 6.32 -7.35
N ASN A 86 1.69 7.41 -7.75
CA ASN A 86 1.20 8.78 -7.55
C ASN A 86 0.72 9.04 -6.10
N VAL A 87 1.45 8.50 -5.12
CA VAL A 87 1.15 8.69 -3.70
C VAL A 87 1.35 10.17 -3.38
N ARG A 88 0.26 10.84 -2.98
CA ARG A 88 0.27 12.26 -2.65
C ARG A 88 -0.46 12.52 -1.34
N LEU A 89 0.14 13.38 -0.54
CA LEU A 89 -0.50 13.91 0.66
C LEU A 89 -1.67 14.82 0.25
N ILE A 90 -2.73 14.81 1.04
CA ILE A 90 -3.86 15.73 0.92
C ILE A 90 -4.09 16.43 2.26
N GLU A 91 -4.87 17.51 2.24
CA GLU A 91 -5.40 18.07 3.49
C GLU A 91 -6.22 16.99 4.21
N PRO A 92 -5.98 16.75 5.52
CA PRO A 92 -6.66 15.68 6.25
C PRO A 92 -8.17 15.81 6.16
N VAL A 93 -8.82 14.76 5.65
CA VAL A 93 -10.29 14.66 5.60
C VAL A 93 -10.72 13.79 6.78
N PRO A 94 -11.48 14.31 7.76
CA PRO A 94 -11.95 13.54 8.90
C PRO A 94 -12.66 12.26 8.46
N ALA A 95 -12.31 11.11 9.05
CA ALA A 95 -12.68 9.76 8.63
C ALA A 95 -12.75 8.75 9.78
N LYS A 96 -13.81 7.93 9.85
CA LYS A 96 -13.77 6.72 10.69
C LYS A 96 -13.20 5.55 9.89
N GLY A 97 -12.06 5.02 10.32
CA GLY A 97 -11.45 3.83 9.70
C GLY A 97 -12.37 2.61 9.70
N ARG A 98 -12.27 1.79 8.64
CA ARG A 98 -13.07 0.56 8.44
C ARG A 98 -12.16 -0.57 7.94
N GLN A 99 -12.57 -1.81 8.14
CA GLN A 99 -11.88 -2.97 7.58
C GLN A 99 -12.21 -3.12 6.09
N ARG A 100 -11.25 -3.66 5.32
CA ARG A 100 -11.31 -3.84 3.85
C ARG A 100 -11.36 -2.50 3.09
N LEU A 101 -11.45 -2.56 1.76
CA LEU A 101 -11.76 -1.41 0.92
C LEU A 101 -13.23 -1.01 1.16
N TRP A 102 -13.48 0.30 1.21
CA TRP A 102 -14.81 0.84 1.45
C TRP A 102 -15.01 2.11 0.63
N GLU A 103 -16.24 2.32 0.19
CA GLU A 103 -16.61 3.54 -0.52
C GLU A 103 -16.73 4.70 0.45
N TRP A 104 -16.06 5.79 0.11
CA TRP A 104 -16.11 7.02 0.88
C TRP A 104 -17.42 7.77 0.58
N ASN A 105 -18.25 7.93 1.62
CA ASN A 105 -19.45 8.77 1.55
C ASN A 105 -19.25 9.97 2.47
N GLU A 106 -19.35 11.19 1.94
CA GLU A 106 -19.14 12.44 2.68
C GLU A 106 -20.16 12.66 3.82
N GLU A 107 -21.30 11.97 3.79
CA GLU A 107 -22.45 12.17 4.69
C GLU A 107 -22.18 11.90 6.18
N GLY A 108 -21.01 11.38 6.55
CA GLY A 108 -20.65 11.03 7.93
C GLY A 108 -20.11 12.18 8.79
N PHE A 109 -19.83 13.36 8.22
CA PHE A 109 -19.18 14.47 8.94
C PHE A 109 -20.05 15.72 8.95
N THR A 110 -20.95 15.83 9.94
CA THR A 110 -21.51 17.12 10.30
C THR A 110 -20.44 17.93 11.03
N TRP A 111 -20.05 19.06 10.46
CA TRP A 111 -19.23 20.05 11.14
C TRP A 111 -19.95 20.51 12.41
N VAL A 112 -19.49 20.07 13.59
CA VAL A 112 -19.84 20.77 14.83
C VAL A 112 -18.86 21.92 14.96
N SER A 113 -19.18 23.07 14.36
CA SER A 113 -18.54 24.32 14.73
C SER A 113 -18.87 24.57 16.21
N ARG A 114 -17.90 24.41 17.11
CA ARG A 114 -17.99 25.05 18.43
C ARG A 114 -18.01 26.56 18.17
N GLN A 115 -19.18 27.16 18.24
CA GLN A 115 -19.27 28.57 18.54
C GLN A 115 -18.92 28.71 20.02
N THR A 116 -17.69 29.11 20.31
CA THR A 116 -17.40 29.82 21.55
C THR A 116 -17.99 31.22 21.40
N GLY A 117 -19.13 31.43 22.05
CA GLY A 117 -19.73 32.72 22.34
C GLY A 117 -20.05 32.77 23.82
#